data_AF-A0A9Q1IUK1-F1
#
_entry.id   AF-A0A9Q1IUK1-F1
#
_cell.length_a   1.000
_cell.length_b   1.000
_cell.length_c   1.000
_cell.angle_alpha   90.00
_cell.angle_beta   90.00
_cell.angle_gamma   90.00
#
_symmetry.space_group_name_H-M   'P 1'
#
loop_
_entity.id
_entity.type
_entity.pdbx_description
1 polymer ?
#
loop_
_entity_poly.entity_id
_entity_poly.type
_entity_poly.pdbx_seq_one_letter_code
_entity_poly.pdbx_strand_id
1 'polypeptide(L)'
;MSQRHSRARCSFGFGTGPRERHTVSVELTLLRRHGNMAHRLFEGMKHAAAYQKYRVSPSQMLIQKVMDFLDKKKGKPFDLAVDVGCGSGQGTVLLAPHFSHVFGTDVSPAQLDLAKTYGSAPNISYRQSSAEEMPFSDGSVDLVTAMTAAHWFDVPRFLLEADRLLKPRGCLALLSYTLDMQLQYGDEGCCLRLSEVCEEFYAALHPYRDACLGPCTVALYRQIYDSVPYTEKEWNDYLYVVKLPLGGYMGMVESFSSYQALLKKDPEEAKRLSQDIIDKLLAVMGFSSVETEVVVGVKYFYVLACKP
;
A
#
# COMPACT_ATOMS: atom_id res chain seq x y z
N MET A 1 -9.22 41.89 26.48
CA MET A 1 -8.57 40.73 27.14
C MET A 1 -8.50 39.59 26.12
N SER A 2 -7.31 39.33 25.58
CA SER A 2 -7.05 38.36 24.52
C SER A 2 -6.69 37.01 25.15
N GLN A 3 -7.51 35.98 24.93
CA GLN A 3 -7.17 34.61 25.31
C GLN A 3 -6.39 33.95 24.16
N ARG A 4 -5.08 33.76 24.39
CA ARG A 4 -4.21 32.94 23.55
C ARG A 4 -4.57 31.48 23.74
N HIS A 5 -5.08 30.82 22.69
CA HIS A 5 -5.12 29.36 22.64
C HIS A 5 -3.71 28.84 22.33
N SER A 6 -3.06 28.21 23.30
CA SER A 6 -1.80 27.50 23.07
C SER A 6 -2.10 26.18 22.35
N ARG A 7 -1.77 26.09 21.06
CA ARG A 7 -1.72 24.82 20.33
C ARG A 7 -0.51 24.03 20.82
N ALA A 8 -0.71 23.07 21.71
CA ALA A 8 0.27 22.02 21.93
C ALA A 8 0.35 21.20 20.64
N ARG A 9 1.54 21.12 20.03
CA ARG A 9 1.76 20.26 18.87
C ARG A 9 1.95 18.84 19.39
N CYS A 10 1.03 17.93 19.05
CA CYS A 10 1.31 16.51 19.14
C CYS A 10 2.45 16.20 18.17
N SER A 11 3.52 15.58 18.66
CA SER A 11 4.66 15.17 17.86
C SER A 11 4.70 13.64 17.81
N PHE A 12 5.16 13.06 16.69
CA PHE A 12 5.35 11.61 16.57
C PHE A 12 6.46 11.16 17.53
N GLY A 13 6.07 10.73 18.74
CA GLY A 13 6.97 10.18 19.74
C GLY A 13 7.27 8.70 19.45
N PHE A 14 8.55 8.36 19.27
CA PHE A 14 9.00 6.99 19.10
C PHE A 14 9.22 6.32 20.46
N GLY A 15 8.36 5.38 20.83
CA GLY A 15 8.60 4.48 21.95
C GLY A 15 9.47 3.29 21.51
N THR A 16 10.72 3.22 21.99
CA THR A 16 11.57 2.04 21.85
C THR A 16 11.36 1.10 23.05
N GLY A 17 10.52 0.07 22.89
CA GLY A 17 10.36 -1.05 23.83
C GLY A 17 11.19 -2.28 23.43
N PRO A 18 11.51 -3.20 24.36
CA PRO A 18 12.63 -4.14 24.21
C PRO A 18 12.37 -5.27 23.22
N ARG A 19 13.45 -5.65 22.51
CA ARG A 19 13.51 -6.77 21.56
C ARG A 19 13.56 -8.10 22.31
N GLU A 20 12.52 -8.92 22.20
CA GLU A 20 12.62 -10.34 22.51
C GLU A 20 13.10 -11.11 21.27
N ARG A 21 14.21 -11.83 21.45
CA ARG A 21 14.79 -12.74 20.47
C ARG A 21 14.17 -14.11 20.67
N HIS A 22 13.32 -14.52 19.73
CA HIS A 22 12.99 -15.93 19.55
C HIS A 22 13.51 -16.38 18.20
N THR A 23 14.62 -17.12 18.26
CA THR A 23 15.16 -17.91 17.15
C THR A 23 14.19 -19.07 16.92
N VAL A 24 13.46 -19.04 15.80
CA VAL A 24 12.73 -20.20 15.30
C VAL A 24 13.31 -20.52 13.94
N SER A 25 14.15 -21.56 13.91
CA SER A 25 14.56 -22.23 12.67
C SER A 25 13.34 -22.96 12.11
N VAL A 26 12.74 -22.42 11.04
CA VAL A 26 11.69 -23.12 10.29
C VAL A 26 12.35 -23.70 9.03
N GLU A 27 12.42 -25.03 8.97
CA GLU A 27 12.86 -25.78 7.81
C GLU A 27 12.09 -25.39 6.54
N LEU A 28 12.83 -25.16 5.45
CA LEU A 28 12.32 -25.01 4.09
C LEU A 28 11.71 -26.34 3.59
N THR A 29 10.47 -26.65 3.95
CA THR A 29 9.78 -27.83 3.38
C THR A 29 8.30 -27.60 3.05
N LEU A 30 7.94 -26.40 2.58
CA LEU A 30 6.57 -26.10 2.11
C LEU A 30 6.49 -25.30 0.79
N LEU A 31 7.51 -25.40 -0.07
CA LEU A 31 7.55 -24.76 -1.40
C LEU A 31 7.09 -25.67 -2.57
N ARG A 32 6.21 -26.64 -2.31
CA ARG A 32 5.48 -27.33 -3.39
C ARG A 32 3.99 -27.22 -3.14
N ARG A 33 3.40 -26.11 -3.57
CA ARG A 33 1.96 -26.06 -3.87
C ARG A 33 1.81 -26.01 -5.38
N HIS A 34 1.33 -27.12 -5.93
CA HIS A 34 0.91 -27.22 -7.31
C HIS A 34 -0.27 -26.25 -7.52
N GLY A 35 -0.14 -25.37 -8.51
CA GLY A 35 -1.19 -24.58 -9.16
C GLY A 35 -2.19 -23.87 -8.25
N ASN A 36 -2.04 -22.56 -8.06
CA ASN A 36 -3.21 -21.67 -7.98
C ASN A 36 -2.87 -20.22 -8.32
N MET A 37 -3.76 -19.64 -9.10
CA MET A 37 -3.76 -18.29 -9.67
C MET A 37 -3.63 -17.19 -8.62
N ALA A 38 -3.20 -15.98 -9.03
CA ALA A 38 -3.24 -14.76 -8.23
C ALA A 38 -4.58 -14.58 -7.50
N HIS A 39 -4.54 -14.14 -6.23
CA HIS A 39 -5.73 -13.94 -5.41
C HIS A 39 -6.59 -12.79 -5.96
N ARG A 40 -7.87 -13.06 -6.25
CA ARG A 40 -8.80 -12.10 -6.88
C ARG A 40 -9.78 -11.53 -5.85
N LEU A 41 -9.50 -10.32 -5.37
CA LEU A 41 -10.33 -9.66 -4.35
C LEU A 41 -10.85 -8.27 -4.76
N PHE A 42 -10.33 -7.69 -5.86
CA PHE A 42 -10.61 -6.31 -6.29
C PHE A 42 -11.28 -6.23 -7.68
N GLU A 43 -12.26 -7.10 -7.93
CA GLU A 43 -12.92 -7.19 -9.24
C GLU A 43 -14.20 -6.34 -9.35
N GLY A 44 -14.80 -5.93 -8.22
CA GLY A 44 -16.05 -5.18 -8.22
C GLY A 44 -15.87 -3.67 -8.46
N MET A 45 -16.63 -3.09 -9.41
CA MET A 45 -16.59 -1.65 -9.72
C MET A 45 -16.82 -0.75 -8.50
N LYS A 46 -17.72 -1.13 -7.58
CA LYS A 46 -17.97 -0.35 -6.35
C LYS A 46 -16.76 -0.32 -5.42
N HIS A 47 -16.07 -1.45 -5.28
CA HIS A 47 -14.84 -1.53 -4.47
C HIS A 47 -13.72 -0.75 -5.13
N ALA A 48 -13.56 -0.87 -6.45
CA ALA A 48 -12.55 -0.13 -7.21
C ALA A 48 -12.77 1.39 -7.14
N ALA A 49 -14.01 1.88 -7.21
CA ALA A 49 -14.33 3.29 -7.05
C ALA A 49 -14.06 3.80 -5.63
N ALA A 50 -14.42 3.02 -4.59
CA ALA A 50 -14.09 3.35 -3.21
C ALA A 50 -12.57 3.39 -2.98
N TYR A 51 -11.84 2.44 -3.56
CA TYR A 51 -10.38 2.38 -3.53
C TYR A 51 -9.78 3.67 -4.12
N GLN A 52 -10.17 4.02 -5.36
CA GLN A 52 -9.69 5.22 -6.03
C GLN A 52 -10.00 6.51 -5.26
N LYS A 53 -11.17 6.60 -4.64
CA LYS A 53 -11.62 7.80 -3.92
C LYS A 53 -10.90 8.00 -2.58
N TYR A 54 -10.67 6.92 -1.83
CA TYR A 54 -10.28 7.04 -0.42
C TYR A 54 -8.87 6.52 -0.10
N ARG A 55 -8.30 5.60 -0.90
CA ARG A 55 -6.97 5.07 -0.59
C ARG A 55 -5.91 6.14 -0.78
N VAL A 56 -4.99 6.18 0.19
CA VAL A 56 -3.81 7.01 0.12
C VAL A 56 -2.91 6.50 -1.01
N SER A 57 -2.76 7.33 -2.03
CA SER A 57 -1.74 7.13 -3.07
C SER A 57 -0.35 7.39 -2.49
N PRO A 58 0.71 6.72 -2.97
CA PRO A 58 2.08 7.10 -2.66
C PRO A 58 2.31 8.60 -2.90
N SER A 59 3.05 9.25 -2.00
CA SER A 59 3.36 10.67 -2.18
C SER A 59 4.37 10.86 -3.32
N GLN A 60 4.37 12.04 -3.97
CA GLN A 60 5.41 12.39 -4.94
C GLN A 60 6.81 12.27 -4.34
N MET A 61 6.97 12.58 -3.05
CA MET A 61 8.25 12.43 -2.34
C MET A 61 8.68 10.97 -2.23
N LEU A 62 7.74 10.04 -1.96
CA LEU A 62 8.04 8.61 -1.92
C LEU A 62 8.44 8.10 -3.30
N ILE A 63 7.73 8.51 -4.35
CA ILE A 63 8.12 8.18 -5.73
C ILE A 63 9.50 8.77 -6.07
N GLN A 64 9.80 9.98 -5.63
CA GLN A 64 11.12 10.58 -5.83
C GLN A 64 12.24 9.74 -5.18
N LYS A 65 12.00 9.09 -4.03
CA LYS A 65 12.99 8.15 -3.45
C LYS A 65 13.28 6.96 -4.36
N VAL A 66 12.25 6.43 -5.02
CA VAL A 66 12.42 5.37 -6.04
C VAL A 66 13.22 5.90 -7.23
N MET A 67 12.89 7.10 -7.72
CA MET A 67 13.59 7.71 -8.86
C MET A 67 15.05 8.03 -8.56
N ASP A 68 15.36 8.50 -7.34
CA ASP A 68 16.73 8.80 -6.90
C ASP A 68 17.58 7.51 -6.87
N PHE A 69 17.01 6.40 -6.39
CA PHE A 69 17.69 5.11 -6.42
C PHE A 69 17.93 4.64 -7.86
N LEU A 70 16.91 4.71 -8.72
CA LEU A 70 17.04 4.32 -10.13
C LEU A 70 18.08 5.18 -10.86
N ASP A 71 18.11 6.49 -10.64
CA ASP A 71 19.11 7.38 -11.27
C ASP A 71 20.52 7.06 -10.80
N LYS A 72 20.70 6.83 -9.50
CA LYS A 72 21.99 6.41 -8.93
C LYS A 72 22.46 5.07 -9.50
N LYS A 73 21.54 4.12 -9.69
CA LYS A 73 21.87 2.75 -10.11
C LYS A 73 22.01 2.61 -11.61
N LYS A 74 21.17 3.26 -12.40
CA LYS A 74 21.10 3.08 -13.86
C LYS A 74 21.61 4.30 -14.63
N GLY A 75 21.27 5.51 -14.14
CA GLY A 75 21.45 6.77 -14.85
C GLY A 75 20.33 7.04 -15.86
N LYS A 76 19.99 8.33 -16.01
CA LYS A 76 19.05 8.84 -17.03
C LYS A 76 19.62 8.80 -18.46
N PRO A 77 18.76 8.83 -19.49
CA PRO A 77 17.29 8.86 -19.44
C PRO A 77 16.67 7.49 -19.12
N PHE A 78 15.43 7.50 -18.63
CA PHE A 78 14.65 6.27 -18.43
C PHE A 78 13.62 6.12 -19.56
N ASP A 79 13.51 4.91 -20.09
CA ASP A 79 12.64 4.59 -21.20
C ASP A 79 11.33 3.98 -20.71
N LEU A 80 11.37 2.85 -20.00
CA LEU A 80 10.19 2.06 -19.68
C LEU A 80 10.05 1.73 -18.19
N ALA A 81 8.91 2.10 -17.60
CA ALA A 81 8.45 1.61 -16.31
C ALA A 81 7.22 0.71 -16.44
N VAL A 82 7.15 -0.34 -15.61
CA VAL A 82 5.98 -1.21 -15.47
C VAL A 82 5.51 -1.20 -14.01
N ASP A 83 4.30 -0.71 -13.79
CA ASP A 83 3.59 -0.75 -12.51
C ASP A 83 2.66 -1.98 -12.47
N VAL A 84 3.01 -2.95 -11.63
CA VAL A 84 2.41 -4.28 -11.55
C VAL A 84 1.37 -4.32 -10.42
N GLY A 85 0.15 -4.74 -10.76
CA GLY A 85 -1.00 -4.57 -9.88
C GLY A 85 -1.35 -3.10 -9.69
N CYS A 86 -1.41 -2.35 -10.78
CA CYS A 86 -1.55 -0.88 -10.77
C CYS A 86 -2.89 -0.39 -10.22
N GLY A 87 -3.87 -1.28 -10.06
CA GLY A 87 -5.23 -0.92 -9.67
C GLY A 87 -5.79 0.17 -10.58
N SER A 88 -6.40 1.18 -9.98
CA SER A 88 -7.01 2.31 -10.66
C SER A 88 -6.01 3.42 -11.04
N GLY A 89 -4.72 3.09 -11.18
CA GLY A 89 -3.68 3.96 -11.78
C GLY A 89 -3.12 5.05 -10.87
N GLN A 90 -3.44 5.07 -9.57
CA GLN A 90 -3.05 6.15 -8.66
C GLN A 90 -1.53 6.31 -8.53
N GLY A 91 -0.79 5.20 -8.50
CA GLY A 91 0.67 5.20 -8.48
C GLY A 91 1.28 5.37 -9.88
N THR A 92 0.69 4.74 -10.89
CA THR A 92 1.15 4.75 -12.29
C THR A 92 1.32 6.17 -12.83
N VAL A 93 0.36 7.06 -12.56
CA VAL A 93 0.40 8.46 -13.04
C VAL A 93 1.58 9.25 -12.48
N LEU A 94 2.10 8.87 -11.31
CA LEU A 94 3.24 9.53 -10.69
C LEU A 94 4.57 9.18 -11.37
N LEU A 95 4.61 8.09 -12.14
CA LEU A 95 5.80 7.69 -12.90
C LEU A 95 5.91 8.44 -14.24
N ALA A 96 4.79 8.89 -14.80
CA ALA A 96 4.74 9.47 -16.15
C ALA A 96 5.73 10.62 -16.40
N PRO A 97 6.03 11.52 -15.45
CA PRO A 97 7.04 12.57 -15.67
C PRO A 97 8.48 12.08 -15.81
N HIS A 98 8.78 10.83 -15.46
CA HIS A 98 10.14 10.31 -15.33
C HIS A 98 10.57 9.35 -16.45
N PHE A 99 9.62 8.80 -17.21
CA PHE A 99 9.85 7.77 -18.22
C PHE A 99 9.29 8.18 -19.58
N SER A 100 9.91 7.65 -20.64
CA SER A 100 9.40 7.80 -22.00
C SER A 100 8.08 7.04 -22.19
N HIS A 101 7.91 5.90 -21.51
CA HIS A 101 6.73 5.04 -21.52
C HIS A 101 6.46 4.47 -20.12
N VAL A 102 5.20 4.45 -19.72
CA VAL A 102 4.75 3.81 -18.48
C VAL A 102 3.61 2.85 -18.80
N PHE A 103 3.75 1.61 -18.33
CA PHE A 103 2.66 0.63 -18.39
C PHE A 103 2.14 0.31 -17.00
N GLY A 104 0.83 0.48 -16.79
CA GLY A 104 0.13 -0.12 -15.65
C GLY A 104 -0.45 -1.47 -16.03
N THR A 105 -0.19 -2.51 -15.23
CA THR A 105 -0.76 -3.84 -15.42
C THR A 105 -1.58 -4.26 -14.22
N ASP A 106 -2.74 -4.87 -14.47
CA ASP A 106 -3.59 -5.41 -13.41
C ASP A 106 -4.40 -6.61 -13.95
N VAL A 107 -4.79 -7.53 -13.08
CA VAL A 107 -5.64 -8.67 -13.46
C VAL A 107 -7.10 -8.28 -13.61
N SER A 108 -7.53 -7.18 -12.97
CA SER A 108 -8.91 -6.71 -12.89
C SER A 108 -9.26 -5.72 -14.01
N PRO A 109 -10.14 -6.07 -14.96
CA PRO A 109 -10.61 -5.13 -15.98
C PRO A 109 -11.27 -3.88 -15.39
N ALA A 110 -12.02 -4.04 -14.30
CA ALA A 110 -12.69 -2.95 -13.59
C ALA A 110 -11.70 -1.90 -13.06
N GLN A 111 -10.56 -2.34 -12.51
CA GLN A 111 -9.49 -1.45 -12.06
C GLN A 111 -8.88 -0.69 -13.25
N LEU A 112 -8.59 -1.40 -14.34
CA LEU A 112 -7.99 -0.80 -15.55
C LEU A 112 -8.91 0.21 -16.22
N ASP A 113 -10.23 -0.03 -16.24
CA ASP A 113 -11.19 0.91 -16.79
C ASP A 113 -11.25 2.21 -15.98
N LEU A 114 -11.18 2.12 -14.65
CA LEU A 114 -11.03 3.30 -13.80
C LEU A 114 -9.66 3.97 -13.99
N ALA A 115 -8.58 3.21 -14.14
CA ALA A 115 -7.23 3.72 -14.34
C ALA A 115 -7.12 4.59 -15.60
N LYS A 116 -7.76 4.17 -16.70
CA LYS A 116 -7.83 4.94 -17.95
C LYS A 116 -8.51 6.31 -17.78
N THR A 117 -9.39 6.45 -16.79
CA THR A 117 -10.14 7.70 -16.52
C THR A 117 -9.57 8.55 -15.39
N TYR A 118 -8.69 7.99 -14.53
CA TYR A 118 -8.17 8.68 -13.34
C TYR A 118 -7.20 9.81 -13.67
N GLY A 119 -6.19 9.49 -14.48
CA GLY A 119 -5.17 10.42 -14.91
C GLY A 119 -4.58 9.95 -16.22
N SER A 120 -4.75 10.75 -17.25
CA SER A 120 -4.21 10.48 -18.58
C SER A 120 -2.94 11.28 -18.77
N ALA A 121 -1.83 10.60 -19.02
CA ALA A 121 -0.65 11.19 -19.66
C ALA A 121 -0.43 10.46 -20.99
N PRO A 122 0.05 11.15 -22.04
CA PRO A 122 0.17 10.58 -23.38
C PRO A 122 1.12 9.37 -23.44
N ASN A 123 1.99 9.20 -22.45
CA ASN A 123 2.95 8.11 -22.32
C ASN A 123 2.50 6.97 -21.38
N ILE A 124 1.26 7.00 -20.86
CA ILE A 124 0.72 5.91 -20.03
C ILE A 124 -0.13 4.97 -20.89
N SER A 125 0.05 3.66 -20.69
CA SER A 125 -0.82 2.63 -21.23
C SER A 125 -1.19 1.61 -20.16
N TYR A 126 -2.42 1.11 -20.19
CA TYR A 126 -2.91 0.11 -19.25
C TYR A 126 -3.17 -1.22 -19.96
N ARG A 127 -2.71 -2.33 -19.38
CA ARG A 127 -2.84 -3.68 -19.96
C ARG A 127 -3.32 -4.68 -18.93
N GLN A 128 -4.22 -5.58 -19.33
CA GLN A 128 -4.58 -6.71 -18.48
C GLN A 128 -3.48 -7.76 -18.51
N SER A 129 -2.93 -8.10 -17.34
CA SER A 129 -1.85 -9.08 -17.21
C SER A 129 -1.67 -9.46 -15.74
N SER A 130 -1.23 -10.69 -15.49
CA SER A 130 -0.82 -11.16 -14.17
C SER A 130 0.62 -10.77 -13.87
N ALA A 131 0.97 -10.65 -12.59
CA ALA A 131 2.32 -10.30 -12.17
C ALA A 131 3.37 -11.37 -12.55
N GLU A 132 2.92 -12.61 -12.71
CA GLU A 132 3.75 -13.78 -12.97
C GLU A 132 4.08 -13.99 -14.46
N GLU A 133 3.41 -13.27 -15.36
CA GLU A 133 3.56 -13.42 -16.82
C GLU A 133 3.09 -12.14 -17.52
N MET A 134 4.05 -11.30 -17.88
CA MET A 134 3.84 -9.96 -18.39
C MET A 134 4.27 -9.84 -19.87
N PRO A 135 3.48 -9.16 -20.72
CA PRO A 135 3.70 -9.11 -22.17
C PRO A 135 4.74 -8.06 -22.56
N PHE A 136 5.94 -8.14 -21.99
CA PHE A 136 7.09 -7.31 -22.31
C PHE A 136 8.32 -8.18 -22.62
N SER A 137 9.23 -7.66 -23.43
CA SER A 137 10.44 -8.37 -23.84
C SER A 137 11.45 -8.48 -22.71
N ASP A 138 12.31 -9.49 -22.80
CA ASP A 138 13.43 -9.67 -21.87
C ASP A 138 14.34 -8.43 -21.86
N GLY A 139 14.82 -8.04 -20.68
CA GLY A 139 15.76 -6.95 -20.52
C GLY A 139 15.32 -5.62 -21.16
N SER A 140 14.02 -5.31 -21.11
CA SER A 140 13.43 -4.14 -21.76
C SER A 140 12.94 -3.06 -20.78
N VAL A 141 12.87 -3.38 -19.48
CA VAL A 141 12.28 -2.50 -18.47
C VAL A 141 13.35 -1.86 -17.59
N ASP A 142 13.23 -0.56 -17.35
CA ASP A 142 14.12 0.19 -16.44
C ASP A 142 13.67 0.10 -14.98
N LEU A 143 12.35 0.10 -14.76
CA LEU A 143 11.73 -0.01 -13.45
C LEU A 143 10.54 -0.96 -13.48
N VAL A 144 10.59 -2.02 -12.67
CA VAL A 144 9.39 -2.79 -12.28
C VAL A 144 8.99 -2.33 -10.89
N THR A 145 7.74 -1.91 -10.72
CA THR A 145 7.22 -1.47 -9.42
C THR A 145 5.92 -2.17 -9.08
N ALA A 146 5.63 -2.34 -7.79
CA ALA A 146 4.32 -2.76 -7.31
C ALA A 146 3.96 -1.94 -6.07
N MET A 147 2.90 -1.14 -6.16
CA MET A 147 2.49 -0.22 -5.10
C MET A 147 1.26 -0.77 -4.39
N THR A 148 1.46 -1.41 -3.23
CA THR A 148 0.44 -2.11 -2.43
C THR A 148 -0.16 -3.38 -3.07
N ALA A 149 0.55 -4.01 -4.01
CA ALA A 149 0.06 -5.20 -4.71
C ALA A 149 0.88 -6.49 -4.47
N ALA A 150 2.18 -6.40 -4.18
CA ALA A 150 3.09 -7.55 -4.22
C ALA A 150 2.74 -8.70 -3.26
N HIS A 151 2.01 -8.41 -2.18
CA HIS A 151 1.53 -9.42 -1.23
C HIS A 151 0.39 -10.31 -1.75
N TRP A 152 -0.14 -10.02 -2.94
CA TRP A 152 -1.16 -10.83 -3.62
C TRP A 152 -0.61 -11.78 -4.69
N PHE A 153 0.68 -11.67 -5.00
CA PHE A 153 1.31 -12.39 -6.12
C PHE A 153 1.83 -13.76 -5.68
N ASP A 154 2.02 -14.66 -6.65
CA ASP A 154 2.96 -15.76 -6.51
C ASP A 154 4.38 -15.17 -6.54
N VAL A 155 4.90 -14.84 -5.35
CA VAL A 155 6.17 -14.11 -5.18
C VAL A 155 7.33 -14.77 -5.91
N PRO A 156 7.60 -16.09 -5.78
CA PRO A 156 8.66 -16.74 -6.54
C PRO A 156 8.55 -16.53 -8.05
N ARG A 157 7.36 -16.70 -8.63
CA ARG A 157 7.15 -16.50 -10.07
C ARG A 157 7.27 -15.04 -10.48
N PHE A 158 6.70 -14.12 -9.69
CA PHE A 158 6.82 -12.69 -9.91
C PHE A 158 8.28 -12.22 -9.89
N LEU A 159 9.11 -12.70 -8.96
CA LEU A 159 10.52 -12.32 -8.89
C LEU A 159 11.32 -12.82 -10.10
N LEU A 160 11.03 -14.03 -10.60
CA LEU A 160 11.62 -14.53 -11.85
C LEU A 160 11.20 -13.69 -13.06
N GLU A 161 9.92 -13.32 -13.11
CA GLU A 161 9.39 -12.50 -14.20
C GLU A 161 9.93 -11.07 -14.16
N ALA A 162 9.98 -10.45 -12.98
CA ALA A 162 10.59 -9.15 -12.78
C ALA A 162 12.08 -9.18 -13.19
N ASP A 163 12.81 -10.25 -12.85
CA ASP A 163 14.18 -10.41 -13.32
C ASP A 163 14.24 -10.49 -14.86
N ARG A 164 13.43 -11.33 -15.50
CA ARG A 164 13.39 -11.46 -16.96
C ARG A 164 13.20 -10.10 -17.65
N LEU A 165 12.28 -9.28 -17.14
CA LEU A 165 11.95 -7.98 -17.70
C LEU A 165 13.02 -6.92 -17.52
N LEU A 166 13.66 -6.89 -16.35
CA LEU A 166 14.59 -5.83 -16.00
C LEU A 166 15.86 -5.86 -16.86
N LYS A 167 16.20 -4.70 -17.42
CA LYS A 167 17.52 -4.43 -18.01
C LYS A 167 18.62 -4.66 -16.96
N PRO A 168 19.87 -4.88 -17.38
CA PRO A 168 21.02 -4.68 -16.48
C PRO A 168 20.93 -3.29 -15.83
N ARG A 169 21.17 -3.24 -14.53
CA ARG A 169 21.02 -2.04 -13.68
C ARG A 169 19.58 -1.48 -13.58
N GLY A 170 18.59 -2.19 -14.13
CA GLY A 170 17.17 -1.91 -13.91
C GLY A 170 16.79 -2.20 -12.45
N CYS A 171 15.77 -1.50 -11.95
CA CYS A 171 15.40 -1.59 -10.54
C CYS A 171 14.02 -2.20 -10.31
N LEU A 172 13.90 -2.96 -9.23
CA LEU A 172 12.66 -3.41 -8.63
C LEU A 172 12.30 -2.49 -7.46
N ALA A 173 11.06 -2.00 -7.41
CA ALA A 173 10.54 -1.19 -6.31
C ALA A 173 9.21 -1.73 -5.77
N LEU A 174 9.20 -2.23 -4.54
CA LEU A 174 7.98 -2.77 -3.93
C LEU A 174 7.58 -1.90 -2.75
N LEU A 175 6.42 -1.26 -2.84
CA LEU A 175 5.94 -0.30 -1.84
C LEU A 175 4.71 -0.88 -1.15
N SER A 176 4.57 -0.64 0.15
CA SER A 176 3.33 -0.87 0.87
C SER A 176 3.28 -0.01 2.13
N TYR A 177 2.22 -0.14 2.90
CA TYR A 177 2.08 0.50 4.20
C TYR A 177 1.39 -0.43 5.18
N THR A 178 1.56 -0.12 6.45
CA THR A 178 0.93 -0.85 7.54
C THR A 178 -0.50 -0.38 7.75
N LEU A 179 -1.34 -1.28 8.27
CA LEU A 179 -2.75 -0.95 8.53
C LEU A 179 -2.94 -0.23 9.87
N ASP A 180 -1.94 -0.21 10.77
CA ASP A 180 -1.95 0.54 12.04
C ASP A 180 -1.76 2.05 11.83
N MET A 181 -2.72 2.66 11.14
CA MET A 181 -2.70 4.10 10.87
C MET A 181 -2.94 4.89 12.17
N GLN A 182 -2.18 5.96 12.35
CA GLN A 182 -2.24 6.78 13.56
C GLN A 182 -3.11 8.00 13.31
N LEU A 183 -4.20 8.15 14.07
CA LEU A 183 -5.01 9.36 14.08
C LEU A 183 -4.45 10.35 15.11
N GLN A 184 -4.29 11.60 14.68
CA GLN A 184 -3.88 12.71 15.53
C GLN A 184 -4.92 13.82 15.49
N TYR A 185 -5.42 14.15 16.68
CA TYR A 185 -6.32 15.25 16.93
C TYR A 185 -6.18 15.71 18.38
N GLY A 186 -6.22 17.01 18.64
CA GLY A 186 -6.13 17.53 20.01
C GLY A 186 -4.77 17.28 20.66
N ASP A 187 -4.80 16.93 21.95
CA ASP A 187 -3.60 16.64 22.75
C ASP A 187 -3.18 15.15 22.66
N GLU A 188 -2.09 14.81 23.35
CA GLU A 188 -1.55 13.44 23.38
C GLU A 188 -2.55 12.43 23.95
N GLY A 189 -3.31 12.81 24.99
CA GLY A 189 -4.33 11.95 25.58
C GLY A 189 -5.48 11.66 24.62
N CYS A 190 -5.88 12.64 23.80
CA CYS A 190 -6.84 12.44 22.73
C CYS A 190 -6.30 11.48 21.67
N CYS A 191 -5.05 11.65 21.22
CA CYS A 191 -4.42 10.75 20.25
C CYS A 191 -4.33 9.30 20.74
N LEU A 192 -4.05 9.08 22.03
CA LEU A 192 -4.03 7.75 22.63
C LEU A 192 -5.40 7.07 22.57
N ARG A 193 -6.46 7.78 23.00
CA ARG A 193 -7.83 7.25 22.94
C ARG A 193 -8.31 7.00 21.51
N LEU A 194 -7.90 7.84 20.54
CA LEU A 194 -8.18 7.58 19.13
C LEU A 194 -7.49 6.31 18.64
N SER A 195 -6.26 6.06 19.10
CA SER A 195 -5.52 4.85 18.76
C SER A 195 -6.20 3.59 19.29
N GLU A 196 -6.70 3.63 20.53
CA GLU A 196 -7.48 2.53 21.13
C GLU A 196 -8.73 2.18 20.29
N VAL A 197 -9.46 3.19 19.82
CA VAL A 197 -10.65 2.98 18.97
C VAL A 197 -10.25 2.40 17.60
N CYS A 198 -9.15 2.85 17.01
CA CYS A 198 -8.64 2.27 15.76
C CYS A 198 -8.22 0.81 15.94
N GLU A 199 -7.53 0.48 17.04
CA GLU A 199 -7.12 -0.88 17.38
C GLU A 199 -8.33 -1.80 17.56
N GLU A 200 -9.41 -1.33 18.21
CA GLU A 200 -10.67 -2.05 18.31
C GLU A 200 -11.23 -2.39 16.91
N PHE A 201 -11.25 -1.41 16.00
CA PHE A 201 -11.74 -1.63 14.65
C PHE A 201 -10.91 -2.69 13.90
N TYR A 202 -9.58 -2.59 13.98
CA TYR A 202 -8.70 -3.56 13.32
C TYR A 202 -8.81 -4.96 13.93
N ALA A 203 -9.00 -5.07 15.24
CA ALA A 203 -9.26 -6.34 15.92
C ALA A 203 -10.57 -6.98 15.44
N ALA A 204 -11.64 -6.20 15.29
CA ALA A 204 -12.92 -6.67 14.77
C ALA A 204 -12.83 -7.15 13.31
N LEU A 205 -11.96 -6.53 12.50
CA LEU A 205 -11.72 -6.92 11.10
C LEU A 205 -10.75 -8.09 10.93
N HIS A 206 -9.96 -8.43 11.96
CA HIS A 206 -8.94 -9.48 11.88
C HIS A 206 -9.49 -10.85 11.42
N PRO A 207 -10.65 -11.35 11.88
CA PRO A 207 -11.22 -12.63 11.42
C PRO A 207 -11.57 -12.68 9.92
N TYR A 208 -11.66 -11.53 9.26
CA TYR A 208 -12.02 -11.40 7.84
C TYR A 208 -10.81 -11.19 6.93
N ARG A 209 -9.60 -11.18 7.50
CA ARG A 209 -8.36 -11.06 6.76
C ARG A 209 -8.11 -12.32 5.92
N ASP A 210 -7.71 -12.14 4.66
CA ASP A 210 -7.33 -13.26 3.80
C ASP A 210 -6.08 -13.96 4.37
N ALA A 211 -6.14 -15.29 4.46
CA ALA A 211 -5.07 -16.12 4.99
C ALA A 211 -3.75 -15.98 4.20
N CYS A 212 -3.81 -15.63 2.90
CA CYS A 212 -2.60 -15.41 2.08
C CYS A 212 -1.75 -14.25 2.60
N LEU A 213 -2.35 -13.33 3.35
CA LEU A 213 -1.67 -12.16 3.87
C LEU A 213 -0.90 -12.43 5.19
N GLY A 214 -0.93 -13.67 5.67
CA GLY A 214 -0.19 -14.11 6.85
C GLY A 214 -0.46 -13.26 8.10
N PRO A 215 0.48 -13.25 9.08
CA PRO A 215 0.30 -12.52 10.34
C PRO A 215 0.32 -11.01 10.14
N CYS A 216 1.19 -10.48 9.28
CA CYS A 216 1.18 -9.07 8.89
C CYS A 216 1.88 -8.86 7.53
N THR A 217 1.49 -7.80 6.83
CA THR A 217 2.03 -7.45 5.50
C THR A 217 3.54 -7.14 5.55
N VAL A 218 4.04 -6.58 6.66
CA VAL A 218 5.48 -6.29 6.83
C VAL A 218 6.31 -7.57 6.79
N ALA A 219 5.87 -8.62 7.49
CA ALA A 219 6.57 -9.91 7.51
C ALA A 219 6.64 -10.53 6.11
N LEU A 220 5.56 -10.44 5.34
CA LEU A 220 5.56 -10.89 3.94
C LEU A 220 6.56 -10.11 3.10
N TYR A 221 6.59 -8.78 3.18
CA TYR A 221 7.56 -8.01 2.40
C TYR A 221 9.00 -8.23 2.86
N ARG A 222 9.24 -8.54 4.13
CA ARG A 222 10.58 -8.96 4.61
C ARG A 222 11.00 -10.28 3.96
N GLN A 223 10.09 -11.24 3.86
CA GLN A 223 10.35 -12.50 3.13
C GLN A 223 10.60 -12.25 1.64
N ILE A 224 9.84 -11.33 1.01
CA ILE A 224 10.09 -10.92 -0.38
C ILE A 224 11.49 -10.30 -0.49
N TYR A 225 11.83 -9.34 0.38
CA TYR A 225 13.14 -8.70 0.42
C TYR A 225 14.28 -9.72 0.52
N ASP A 226 14.16 -10.71 1.41
CA ASP A 226 15.16 -11.76 1.57
C ASP A 226 15.27 -12.64 0.31
N SER A 227 14.15 -12.88 -0.38
CA SER A 227 14.06 -13.70 -1.60
C SER A 227 14.55 -13.00 -2.87
N VAL A 228 14.67 -11.66 -2.89
CA VAL A 228 15.22 -10.93 -4.04
C VAL A 228 16.69 -11.34 -4.25
N PRO A 229 17.08 -11.85 -5.44
CA PRO A 229 18.41 -12.42 -5.67
C PRO A 229 19.51 -11.37 -5.88
N TYR A 230 19.16 -10.08 -5.83
CA TYR A 230 20.10 -8.98 -6.07
C TYR A 230 20.92 -8.67 -4.81
N THR A 231 22.22 -8.45 -5.01
CA THR A 231 23.14 -8.00 -3.96
C THR A 231 22.86 -6.57 -3.54
N GLU A 232 22.53 -5.70 -4.49
CA GLU A 232 22.22 -4.29 -4.26
C GLU A 232 20.74 -4.10 -3.96
N LYS A 233 20.34 -4.31 -2.69
CA LYS A 233 18.96 -4.12 -2.22
C LYS A 233 18.87 -3.41 -0.87
N GLU A 234 17.86 -2.56 -0.70
CA GLU A 234 17.60 -1.80 0.51
C GLU A 234 16.15 -1.95 0.99
N TRP A 235 15.98 -2.05 2.30
CA TRP A 235 14.70 -1.87 2.98
C TRP A 235 14.67 -0.47 3.54
N ASN A 236 13.54 0.22 3.35
CA ASN A 236 13.32 1.55 3.87
C ASN A 236 11.96 1.68 4.53
N ASP A 237 11.88 2.54 5.54
CA ASP A 237 10.64 2.94 6.19
C ASP A 237 10.38 4.43 5.87
N TYR A 238 9.11 4.81 5.70
CA TYR A 238 8.71 6.17 5.36
C TYR A 238 7.39 6.53 6.05
N LEU A 239 7.38 7.59 6.86
CA LEU A 239 6.16 8.10 7.45
C LEU A 239 5.54 9.15 6.52
N TYR A 240 4.37 8.83 6.00
CA TYR A 240 3.54 9.79 5.27
C TYR A 240 2.48 10.36 6.21
N VAL A 241 2.39 11.68 6.26
CA VAL A 241 1.41 12.38 7.10
C VAL A 241 0.47 13.15 6.18
N VAL A 242 -0.82 12.87 6.31
CA VAL A 242 -1.86 13.51 5.50
C VAL A 242 -2.95 14.06 6.41
N LYS A 243 -3.48 15.22 6.07
CA LYS A 243 -4.61 15.82 6.75
C LYS A 243 -5.85 15.60 5.89
N LEU A 244 -6.90 15.02 6.47
CA LEU A 244 -8.15 14.74 5.76
C LEU A 244 -9.35 14.72 6.73
N PRO A 245 -10.58 14.87 6.23
CA PRO A 245 -11.78 14.67 7.05
C PRO A 245 -11.86 13.25 7.64
N LEU A 246 -12.41 13.09 8.85
CA LEU A 246 -12.64 11.78 9.46
C LEU A 246 -13.38 10.82 8.52
N GLY A 247 -14.39 11.30 7.80
CA GLY A 247 -15.12 10.50 6.82
C GLY A 247 -14.24 9.97 5.68
N GLY A 248 -13.18 10.70 5.32
CA GLY A 248 -12.17 10.23 4.38
C GLY A 248 -11.33 9.09 4.95
N TYR A 249 -10.98 9.16 6.24
CA TYR A 249 -10.26 8.08 6.93
C TYR A 249 -11.12 6.82 7.01
N MET A 250 -12.40 6.97 7.37
CA MET A 250 -13.33 5.85 7.42
C MET A 250 -13.53 5.22 6.04
N GLY A 251 -13.75 6.02 5.00
CA GLY A 251 -13.84 5.50 3.63
C GLY A 251 -12.57 4.75 3.19
N MET A 252 -11.40 5.15 3.69
CA MET A 252 -10.15 4.43 3.45
C MET A 252 -10.16 3.07 4.14
N VAL A 253 -10.49 2.99 5.43
CA VAL A 253 -10.54 1.72 6.17
C VAL A 253 -11.62 0.78 5.59
N GLU A 254 -12.76 1.33 5.18
CA GLU A 254 -13.83 0.56 4.53
C GLU A 254 -13.42 -0.03 3.17
N SER A 255 -12.42 0.56 2.50
CA SER A 255 -11.87 -0.01 1.27
C SER A 255 -10.92 -1.21 1.51
N PHE A 256 -10.65 -1.57 2.76
CA PHE A 256 -9.77 -2.68 3.11
C PHE A 256 -10.43 -4.02 2.76
N SER A 257 -9.63 -4.98 2.30
CA SER A 257 -10.14 -6.30 1.87
C SER A 257 -10.86 -7.03 3.01
N SER A 258 -10.41 -6.88 4.26
CA SER A 258 -11.07 -7.45 5.44
C SER A 258 -12.45 -6.84 5.69
N TYR A 259 -12.60 -5.51 5.57
CA TYR A 259 -13.91 -4.86 5.68
C TYR A 259 -14.83 -5.29 4.53
N GLN A 260 -14.32 -5.33 3.30
CA GLN A 260 -15.12 -5.79 2.14
C GLN A 260 -15.54 -7.26 2.27
N ALA A 261 -14.70 -8.11 2.86
CA ALA A 261 -15.05 -9.50 3.17
C ALA A 261 -16.16 -9.59 4.24
N LEU A 262 -16.09 -8.77 5.29
CA LEU A 262 -17.19 -8.64 6.27
C LEU A 262 -18.46 -8.12 5.59
N LEU A 263 -18.38 -7.03 4.82
CA LEU A 263 -19.51 -6.44 4.10
C LEU A 263 -20.20 -7.44 3.16
N LYS A 264 -19.44 -8.30 2.50
CA LYS A 264 -19.99 -9.37 1.66
C LYS A 264 -20.69 -10.46 2.47
N LYS A 265 -20.17 -10.79 3.66
CA LYS A 265 -20.68 -11.86 4.52
C LYS A 265 -21.90 -11.43 5.33
N ASP A 266 -21.83 -10.24 5.93
CA ASP A 266 -22.86 -9.65 6.78
C ASP A 266 -22.86 -8.11 6.59
N PRO A 267 -23.66 -7.60 5.63
CA PRO A 267 -23.71 -6.18 5.33
C PRO A 267 -24.19 -5.30 6.48
N GLU A 268 -25.06 -5.82 7.35
CA GLU A 268 -25.64 -5.05 8.45
C GLU A 268 -24.65 -4.95 9.61
N GLU A 269 -23.90 -6.02 9.90
CA GLU A 269 -22.77 -5.95 10.83
C GLU A 269 -21.68 -5.00 10.32
N ALA A 270 -21.30 -5.07 9.04
CA ALA A 270 -20.28 -4.18 8.49
C ALA A 270 -20.61 -2.70 8.71
N LYS A 271 -21.85 -2.30 8.37
CA LYS A 271 -22.33 -0.93 8.56
C LYS A 271 -22.43 -0.54 10.04
N ARG A 272 -22.90 -1.46 10.89
CA ARG A 272 -22.99 -1.23 12.34
C ARG A 272 -21.61 -0.98 12.93
N LEU A 273 -20.62 -1.81 12.58
CA LEU A 273 -19.25 -1.66 13.00
C LEU A 273 -18.66 -0.31 12.57
N SER A 274 -18.81 0.07 11.29
CA SER A 274 -18.36 1.38 10.82
C SER A 274 -19.00 2.53 11.58
N GLN A 275 -20.32 2.47 11.83
CA GLN A 275 -21.04 3.53 12.55
C GLN A 275 -20.60 3.62 14.01
N ASP A 276 -20.45 2.49 14.71
CA ASP A 276 -19.97 2.45 16.10
C ASP A 276 -18.57 3.07 16.23
N ILE A 277 -17.66 2.74 15.30
CA ILE A 277 -16.32 3.32 15.28
C ILE A 277 -16.37 4.82 15.00
N ILE A 278 -17.20 5.29 14.06
CA ILE A 278 -17.40 6.73 13.80
C ILE A 278 -17.86 7.44 15.07
N ASP A 279 -18.88 6.90 15.74
CA ASP A 279 -19.47 7.51 16.93
C ASP A 279 -18.45 7.59 18.07
N LYS A 280 -17.64 6.54 18.28
CA LYS A 280 -16.54 6.53 19.25
C LYS A 280 -15.46 7.54 18.92
N LEU A 281 -15.01 7.61 17.67
CA LEU A 281 -13.99 8.58 17.24
C LEU A 281 -14.49 10.03 17.42
N LEU A 282 -15.74 10.31 17.04
CA LEU A 282 -16.37 11.61 17.22
C LEU A 282 -16.51 11.98 18.71
N ALA A 283 -16.92 11.02 19.55
CA ALA A 283 -17.01 11.21 21.00
C ALA A 283 -15.65 11.54 21.63
N VAL A 284 -14.58 10.84 21.22
CA VAL A 284 -13.21 11.12 21.70
C VAL A 284 -12.75 12.52 21.31
N MET A 285 -13.05 12.97 20.09
CA MET A 285 -12.69 14.31 19.61
C MET A 285 -13.56 15.42 20.19
N GLY A 286 -14.77 15.10 20.68
CA GLY A 286 -15.76 16.08 21.14
C GLY A 286 -16.49 16.80 20.01
N PHE A 287 -16.68 16.16 18.86
CA PHE A 287 -17.37 16.71 17.68
C PHE A 287 -18.50 15.80 17.23
N SER A 288 -19.38 16.30 16.36
CA SER A 288 -20.52 15.54 15.81
C SER A 288 -20.47 15.38 14.29
N SER A 289 -19.38 15.80 13.63
CA SER A 289 -19.28 15.82 12.17
C SER A 289 -18.08 15.05 11.67
N VAL A 290 -18.33 14.15 10.72
CA VAL A 290 -17.30 13.41 9.97
C VAL A 290 -16.47 14.30 9.05
N GLU A 291 -16.88 15.55 8.85
CA GLU A 291 -16.09 16.57 8.12
C GLU A 291 -14.95 17.15 8.98
N THR A 292 -14.87 16.79 10.27
CA THR A 292 -13.80 17.23 11.16
C THR A 292 -12.45 16.72 10.65
N GLU A 293 -11.51 17.64 10.41
CA GLU A 293 -10.18 17.27 9.92
C GLU A 293 -9.35 16.59 11.01
N VAL A 294 -8.76 15.46 10.64
CA VAL A 294 -7.78 14.71 11.43
C VAL A 294 -6.47 14.62 10.67
N VAL A 295 -5.37 14.46 11.41
CA VAL A 295 -4.08 14.14 10.82
C VAL A 295 -3.89 12.63 10.90
N VAL A 296 -3.57 12.00 9.77
CA VAL A 296 -3.36 10.56 9.67
C VAL A 296 -1.89 10.29 9.34
N GLY A 297 -1.22 9.55 10.23
CA GLY A 297 0.10 9.00 9.99
C GLY A 297 0.00 7.61 9.36
N VAL A 298 0.52 7.48 8.14
CA VAL A 298 0.60 6.22 7.39
C VAL A 298 2.06 5.79 7.31
N LYS A 299 2.39 4.64 7.91
CA LYS A 299 3.75 4.08 7.89
C LYS A 299 3.93 3.25 6.63
N TYR A 300 4.56 3.83 5.64
CA TYR A 300 5.04 3.10 4.46
C TYR A 300 6.32 2.35 4.79
N PHE A 301 6.51 1.26 4.07
CA PHE A 301 7.78 0.58 3.93
C PHE A 301 7.95 0.20 2.47
N TYR A 302 9.20 0.17 2.02
CA TYR A 302 9.50 -0.13 0.64
C TYR A 302 10.84 -0.82 0.45
N VAL A 303 10.89 -1.68 -0.55
CA VAL A 303 12.06 -2.43 -0.98
C VAL A 303 12.52 -1.86 -2.31
N LEU A 304 13.78 -1.45 -2.40
CA LEU A 304 14.42 -1.14 -3.68
C LEU A 304 15.53 -2.14 -3.93
N ALA A 305 15.64 -2.63 -5.15
CA ALA A 305 16.69 -3.56 -5.53
C ALA A 305 17.14 -3.32 -6.97
N CYS A 306 18.44 -3.44 -7.24
CA CYS A 306 19.02 -3.22 -8.55
C CYS A 306 19.51 -4.54 -9.14
N LYS A 307 19.04 -4.87 -10.34
CA LYS A 307 19.56 -6.00 -11.10
C LYS A 307 21.05 -5.74 -11.46
N PRO A 308 21.95 -6.73 -11.29
CA PRO A 308 23.34 -6.62 -11.73
C PRO A 308 23.48 -6.29 -13.23
#